data_AF-A0A920LZ16-F1
#
_entry.id   AF-A0A920LZ16-F1
#
_cell.length_a   1.000
_cell.length_b   1.000
_cell.length_c   1.000
_cell.angle_alpha   90.00
_cell.angle_beta   90.00
_cell.angle_gamma   90.00
#
_symmetry.space_group_name_H-M   'P 1'
#
loop_
_entity.id
_entity.type
_entity.pdbx_description
1 polymer ?
#
loop_
_entity_poly.entity_id
_entity_poly.type
_entity_poly.pdbx_seq_one_letter_code
_entity_poly.pdbx_strand_id
1 'polypeptide(L)'
;MNNKHLVNLGYFFIWGDFLLVIFFVHSLFVSPITVEMYFSEYLQIALYLFNWIKTWSEFFDWWVGIIYTWPAALIFFIRYFVSTSIGIWLVRKYS
;
A
#
# COMPACT_ATOMS: atom_id res chain seq x y z
N MET A 1 -22.99 15.15 -2.31
CA MET A 1 -22.51 16.13 -1.31
C MET A 1 -21.08 16.43 -1.64
N ASN A 2 -20.77 17.66 -2.06
CA ASN A 2 -19.40 18.01 -2.42
C ASN A 2 -18.55 18.10 -1.15
N ASN A 3 -17.53 17.25 -1.02
CA ASN A 3 -16.55 17.31 0.05
C ASN A 3 -15.14 17.21 -0.52
N LYS A 4 -14.53 18.38 -0.72
CA LYS A 4 -13.23 18.55 -1.35
C LYS A 4 -12.10 17.80 -0.63
N HIS A 5 -12.15 17.65 0.68
CA HIS A 5 -11.13 16.89 1.43
C HIS A 5 -11.19 15.40 1.11
N LEU A 6 -12.40 14.83 1.06
CA LEU A 6 -12.60 13.41 0.72
C LEU A 6 -12.27 13.13 -0.75
N VAL A 7 -12.59 14.06 -1.65
CA VAL A 7 -12.19 13.99 -3.07
C VAL A 7 -10.66 14.00 -3.20
N ASN A 8 -9.98 14.92 -2.52
CA ASN A 8 -8.52 15.00 -2.55
C ASN A 8 -7.87 13.75 -1.93
N LEU A 9 -8.42 13.21 -0.84
CA LEU A 9 -7.98 11.94 -0.27
C LEU A 9 -8.18 10.79 -1.26
N GLY A 10 -9.29 10.78 -2.00
CA GLY A 10 -9.54 9.79 -3.03
C GLY A 10 -8.51 9.86 -4.16
N TYR A 11 -8.20 11.06 -4.64
CA TYR A 11 -7.11 11.27 -5.60
C TYR A 11 -5.75 10.88 -5.03
N PHE A 12 -5.48 11.14 -3.76
CA PHE A 12 -4.23 10.73 -3.12
C PHE A 12 -4.04 9.20 -3.17
N PHE A 13 -5.08 8.42 -2.89
CA PHE A 13 -5.00 6.95 -3.02
C PHE A 13 -4.75 6.49 -4.47
N ILE A 14 -5.49 7.05 -5.43
CA ILE A 14 -5.34 6.69 -6.86
C ILE A 14 -3.93 7.05 -7.35
N TRP A 15 -3.46 8.28 -7.09
CA TRP A 15 -2.15 8.74 -7.54
C TRP A 15 -1.00 8.05 -6.80
N GLY A 16 -1.16 7.77 -5.51
CA GLY A 16 -0.16 7.04 -4.73
C GLY A 16 0.05 5.63 -5.28
N ASP A 17 -1.02 4.94 -5.63
CA ASP A 17 -0.95 3.61 -6.23
C ASP A 17 -0.39 3.65 -7.67
N PHE A 18 -0.78 4.64 -8.48
CA PHE A 18 -0.23 4.84 -9.82
C PHE A 18 1.30 5.08 -9.79
N LEU A 19 1.78 5.92 -8.85
CA LEU A 19 3.20 6.19 -8.68
C LEU A 19 3.98 4.92 -8.32
N LEU A 20 3.41 4.04 -7.50
CA LEU A 20 4.03 2.76 -7.15
C LEU A 20 4.15 1.81 -8.34
N VAL A 21 3.17 1.80 -9.24
CA VAL A 21 3.27 1.06 -10.50
C VAL A 21 4.39 1.64 -11.37
N ILE A 22 4.51 2.97 -11.45
CA ILE A 22 5.62 3.62 -12.17
C ILE A 22 6.96 3.22 -11.55
N PHE A 23 7.11 3.25 -10.23
CA PHE A 23 8.35 2.84 -9.57
C PHE A 23 8.69 1.37 -9.79
N PHE A 24 7.69 0.48 -9.76
CA PHE A 24 7.87 -0.92 -10.13
C PHE A 24 8.39 -1.05 -11.57
N VAL A 25 7.74 -0.41 -12.54
CA VAL A 25 8.17 -0.45 -13.95
C VAL A 25 9.57 0.17 -14.10
N HIS A 26 9.83 1.33 -13.50
CA HIS A 26 11.13 2.01 -13.52
C HIS A 26 12.24 1.09 -12.98
N SER A 27 11.99 0.36 -11.89
CA SER A 27 12.94 -0.60 -11.31
C SER A 27 13.39 -1.70 -12.27
N LEU A 28 12.61 -2.00 -13.33
CA LEU A 28 12.99 -2.98 -14.35
C LEU A 28 14.06 -2.45 -15.32
N PHE A 29 14.29 -1.13 -15.36
CA PHE A 29 15.14 -0.47 -16.37
C PHE A 29 16.37 0.26 -15.79
N VAL A 30 16.44 0.49 -14.48
CA VAL A 30 17.62 1.06 -13.82
C VAL A 30 18.57 -0.03 -13.30
N SER A 31 19.87 0.23 -13.35
CA SER A 31 20.92 -0.65 -12.80
C SER A 31 20.67 -0.93 -11.31
N PRO A 32 21.06 -2.10 -10.77
CA PRO A 32 20.56 -2.55 -9.48
C PRO A 32 21.07 -1.69 -8.32
N ILE A 33 20.19 -0.92 -7.70
CA ILE A 33 19.87 -1.22 -6.30
C ILE A 33 19.08 -2.53 -6.42
N THR A 34 19.54 -3.62 -5.83
CA THR A 34 18.82 -4.89 -5.98
C THR A 34 17.36 -4.66 -5.61
N VAL A 35 16.43 -5.16 -6.42
CA VAL A 35 14.99 -5.06 -6.11
C VAL A 35 14.75 -5.53 -4.68
N GLU A 36 15.51 -6.53 -4.22
CA GLU A 36 15.63 -6.94 -2.83
C GLU A 36 16.04 -5.82 -1.87
N MET A 37 17.08 -5.03 -2.12
CA MET A 37 17.43 -3.88 -1.26
C MET A 37 16.31 -2.85 -1.20
N TYR A 38 15.78 -2.44 -2.36
CA TYR A 38 14.73 -1.42 -2.42
C TYR A 38 13.45 -1.88 -1.70
N PHE A 39 13.05 -3.13 -1.95
CA PHE A 39 11.96 -3.75 -1.20
C PHE A 39 12.34 -3.95 0.27
N SER A 40 13.58 -4.29 0.63
CA SER A 40 13.97 -4.52 2.02
C SER A 40 13.92 -3.25 2.85
N GLU A 41 14.32 -2.09 2.29
CA GLU A 41 14.26 -0.83 3.02
C GLU A 41 12.81 -0.38 3.20
N TYR A 42 11.98 -0.50 2.16
CA TYR A 42 10.54 -0.21 2.25
C TYR A 42 9.79 -1.22 3.14
N LEU A 43 10.14 -2.51 3.05
CA LEU A 43 9.60 -3.57 3.90
C LEU A 43 10.10 -3.42 5.34
N GLN A 44 11.30 -2.91 5.59
CA GLN A 44 11.76 -2.62 6.95
C GLN A 44 10.85 -1.60 7.61
N ILE A 45 10.52 -0.51 6.91
CA ILE A 45 9.56 0.48 7.42
C ILE A 45 8.19 -0.17 7.66
N ALA A 46 7.72 -1.00 6.72
CA ALA A 46 6.46 -1.73 6.89
C ALA A 46 6.51 -2.74 8.05
N LEU A 47 7.65 -3.40 8.28
CA LEU A 47 7.89 -4.34 9.39
C LEU A 47 7.84 -3.62 10.73
N TYR A 48 8.44 -2.42 10.85
CA TYR A 48 8.31 -1.60 12.06
C TYR A 48 6.85 -1.22 12.33
N LEU A 49 6.12 -0.81 11.28
CA LEU A 49 4.71 -0.49 11.38
C LEU A 49 3.88 -1.72 11.80
N PHE A 50 4.11 -2.87 11.18
CA PHE A 50 3.40 -4.10 11.51
C PHE A 50 3.72 -4.58 12.92
N ASN A 51 4.98 -4.52 13.36
CA ASN A 51 5.35 -4.87 14.72
C ASN A 51 4.68 -3.94 15.74
N TRP A 52 4.57 -2.65 15.43
CA TRP A 52 3.81 -1.72 16.28
C TRP A 52 2.30 -2.03 16.29
N ILE A 53 1.71 -2.36 15.13
CA ILE A 53 0.29 -2.76 15.05
C ILE A 53 0.02 -4.04 15.86
N LYS A 54 0.95 -5.01 15.84
CA LYS A 54 0.86 -6.23 16.66
C LYS A 54 0.71 -5.95 18.15
N THR A 55 1.28 -4.86 18.67
CA THR A 55 1.18 -4.53 20.10
C THR A 55 -0.18 -3.96 20.51
N TRP A 56 -1.08 -3.69 19.57
CA TRP A 56 -2.37 -3.10 19.88
C TRP A 56 -3.36 -4.10 20.49
N SER A 57 -3.35 -5.36 20.02
CA SER A 57 -4.15 -6.45 20.60
C SER A 57 -3.77 -7.81 20.00
N GLU A 58 -4.20 -8.89 20.66
CA GLU A 58 -4.06 -10.26 20.17
C GLU A 58 -4.72 -10.50 18.80
N PHE A 59 -5.83 -9.79 18.52
CA PHE A 59 -6.47 -9.84 17.21
C PHE A 59 -5.53 -9.33 16.10
N PHE A 60 -4.84 -8.22 16.35
CA PHE A 60 -3.88 -7.67 15.39
C PHE A 60 -2.63 -8.52 15.25
N ASP A 61 -2.17 -9.18 16.33
CA ASP A 61 -1.06 -10.13 16.25
C ASP A 61 -1.39 -11.31 15.33
N TRP A 62 -2.57 -11.90 15.49
CA TRP A 62 -3.09 -12.96 14.61
C TRP A 62 -3.23 -12.47 13.16
N TRP A 63 -3.81 -11.28 12.96
CA TRP A 63 -4.04 -10.72 11.63
C TRP A 63 -2.75 -10.43 10.86
N VAL A 64 -1.76 -9.80 11.52
CA VAL A 64 -0.43 -9.58 10.93
C VAL A 64 0.28 -10.91 10.67
N GLY A 65 0.12 -11.89 11.57
CA GLY A 65 0.62 -13.25 11.38
C GLY A 65 0.12 -13.88 10.08
N ILE A 66 -1.17 -13.74 9.75
CA ILE A 66 -1.74 -14.21 8.49
C ILE A 66 -1.10 -13.51 7.30
N ILE A 67 -0.96 -12.18 7.34
CA ILE A 67 -0.39 -11.40 6.24
C ILE A 67 1.02 -11.87 5.90
N TYR A 68 1.85 -12.16 6.91
CA TYR A 68 3.21 -12.66 6.68
C TYR A 68 3.29 -14.03 6.01
N THR A 69 2.21 -14.81 5.99
CA THR A 69 2.17 -16.10 5.27
C THR A 69 1.86 -15.96 3.79
N TRP A 70 1.41 -14.78 3.33
CA TRP A 70 0.98 -14.58 1.95
C TRP A 70 2.14 -14.12 1.05
N PRO A 71 2.14 -14.48 -0.25
CA PRO A 71 3.13 -13.97 -1.19
C PRO A 71 3.10 -12.43 -1.26
N ALA A 72 4.26 -11.78 -1.22
CA ALA A 72 4.37 -10.32 -1.25
C ALA A 72 3.66 -9.69 -2.45
N ALA A 73 3.73 -10.34 -3.63
CA ALA A 73 3.03 -9.91 -4.84
C ALA A 73 1.50 -9.88 -4.65
N LEU A 74 0.94 -10.86 -3.95
CA LEU A 74 -0.50 -10.93 -3.67
C LEU A 74 -0.92 -9.79 -2.73
N ILE A 75 -0.15 -9.56 -1.66
CA ILE A 75 -0.40 -8.46 -0.71
C ILE A 75 -0.35 -7.10 -1.43
N PHE A 76 0.65 -6.92 -2.30
CA PHE A 76 0.79 -5.69 -3.08
C PHE A 76 -0.40 -5.48 -4.01
N PHE A 77 -0.85 -6.53 -4.70
CA PHE A 77 -2.01 -6.46 -5.59
C PHE A 77 -3.31 -6.15 -4.83
N ILE A 78 -3.55 -6.81 -3.70
CA ILE A 78 -4.73 -6.56 -2.85
C ILE A 78 -4.70 -5.11 -2.35
N ARG A 79 -3.55 -4.65 -1.86
CA ARG A 79 -3.40 -3.27 -1.40
C ARG A 79 -3.73 -2.29 -2.53
N TYR A 80 -3.10 -2.45 -3.70
CA TYR A 80 -3.34 -1.61 -4.88
C TYR A 80 -4.84 -1.60 -5.25
N PHE A 81 -5.45 -2.77 -5.36
CA PHE A 81 -6.86 -2.89 -5.75
C PHE A 81 -7.80 -2.22 -4.74
N VAL A 82 -7.61 -2.48 -3.44
CA VAL A 82 -8.47 -1.94 -2.37
C VAL A 82 -8.30 -0.42 -2.26
N SER A 83 -7.06 0.07 -2.18
CA SER A 83 -6.74 1.50 -2.05
C SER A 83 -7.29 2.29 -3.25
N THR A 84 -7.00 1.84 -4.47
CA THR A 84 -7.52 2.47 -5.69
C THR A 84 -9.05 2.43 -5.75
N SER A 85 -9.69 1.32 -5.36
CA SER A 85 -11.16 1.20 -5.33
C SER A 85 -11.80 2.17 -4.34
N ILE A 86 -11.23 2.31 -3.14
CA ILE A 86 -11.66 3.30 -2.15
C ILE A 86 -11.48 4.71 -2.71
N GLY A 87 -10.34 4.98 -3.35
CA GLY A 87 -10.07 6.28 -3.96
C GLY A 87 -11.10 6.67 -5.02
N ILE A 88 -11.40 5.74 -5.94
CA ILE A 88 -12.43 5.93 -6.98
C ILE A 88 -13.80 6.17 -6.34
N TRP A 89 -14.15 5.39 -5.33
CA TRP A 89 -15.42 5.54 -4.62
C TRP A 89 -15.53 6.92 -3.94
N LEU A 90 -14.47 7.38 -3.27
CA LEU A 90 -14.41 8.69 -2.63
C LEU A 90 -14.60 9.81 -3.66
N VAL A 91 -13.86 9.78 -4.77
CA VAL A 91 -13.98 10.78 -5.82
C VAL A 91 -15.41 10.79 -6.35
N ARG A 92 -15.97 9.64 -6.76
CA ARG A 92 -17.31 9.56 -7.35
C ARG A 92 -18.43 10.01 -6.41
N LYS A 93 -18.31 9.72 -5.12
CA LYS A 93 -19.36 10.01 -4.15
C LYS A 93 -19.38 11.47 -3.70
N TYR A 94 -18.20 12.10 -3.66
CA TYR A 94 -18.00 13.40 -3.03
C TYR A 94 -17.56 14.52 -3.98
N SER A 95 -17.34 14.24 -5.27
CA SER A 95 -17.24 15.25 -6.33
C SER A 95 -18.60 15.86 -6.62
#